data_AF-A0A1F3TZE7-F1
#
_entry.id   AF-A0A1F3TZE7-F1
#
_cell.length_a   1.000
_cell.length_b   1.000
_cell.length_c   1.000
_cell.angle_alpha   90.00
_cell.angle_beta   90.00
_cell.angle_gamma   90.00
#
_symmetry.space_group_name_H-M   'P 1'
#
loop_
_entity.id
_entity.type
_entity.pdbx_description
1 polymer ?
#
loop_
_entity_poly.entity_id
_entity_poly.type
_entity_poly.pdbx_seq_one_letter_code
_entity_poly.pdbx_strand_id
1 'polypeptide(L)'
;MLEHSNSGTDSLVNFLDSTSLFTIYFVYPGKPLPTMVLSNEQAEVIMKLNLVLFTLLCSFNSFAGNGKIELKNSELQVSLHPDRFAGAIESIKWKNKEFINIFDHGRQLQSAIQIDGYGECHNPTEAGSSHDGNSSKTTSVLTYSSKYSDSKLLVQTQMAQWSFNRLTGACKKGLDERVKNPLSQHYLNKTIEIGHNNDPQIIRISLTFASLETLVSKNILFELLTGYLNSEFDQFYFLKDSEILKPEKFNDISGNGFPAGSFQTSSQTPIIQADRSGDYAMGIYFPQDQNKNCWGQFQGYVMYKFNLGGHGSNGNATNKWSLAYNENLKSSCFKKEEGYLKRTFEVYLVVGDLKSVHQKLKNLTGAN
;
A
#
# COMPACT_ATOMS: atom_id res chain seq x y z
N MET A 1 -31.71 -19.59 43.79
CA MET A 1 -31.66 -21.03 43.49
C MET A 1 -31.75 -21.18 41.98
N LEU A 2 -30.65 -21.65 41.34
CA LEU A 2 -30.49 -22.39 40.06
C LEU A 2 -31.31 -21.95 38.82
N GLU A 3 -30.84 -21.96 37.57
CA GLU A 3 -29.57 -21.99 36.83
C GLU A 3 -29.96 -22.03 35.32
N HIS A 4 -29.19 -21.40 34.41
CA HIS A 4 -29.01 -21.64 32.94
C HIS A 4 -30.25 -21.69 31.97
N SER A 5 -30.26 -21.30 30.68
CA SER A 5 -29.26 -21.14 29.61
C SER A 5 -29.82 -20.37 28.37
N ASN A 6 -28.90 -19.78 27.59
CA ASN A 6 -28.82 -19.58 26.13
C ASN A 6 -29.90 -18.91 25.23
N SER A 7 -29.39 -17.88 24.52
CA SER A 7 -29.45 -17.58 23.07
C SER A 7 -30.77 -17.17 22.41
N GLY A 8 -30.70 -16.11 21.59
CA GLY A 8 -31.61 -15.93 20.46
C GLY A 8 -31.89 -14.48 20.14
N THR A 9 -31.24 -14.00 19.09
CA THR A 9 -31.60 -12.82 18.28
C THR A 9 -33.10 -12.77 17.98
N ASP A 10 -33.84 -11.88 18.64
CA ASP A 10 -35.22 -11.52 18.25
C ASP A 10 -35.56 -10.12 18.76
N SER A 11 -35.10 -9.09 18.03
CA SER A 11 -35.66 -7.76 18.19
C SER A 11 -35.40 -6.91 16.94
N LEU A 12 -36.01 -7.28 15.81
CA LEU A 12 -36.18 -6.38 14.66
C LEU A 12 -37.26 -6.88 13.67
N VAL A 13 -38.39 -7.37 14.18
CA VAL A 13 -39.60 -7.53 13.37
C VAL A 13 -40.80 -7.12 14.23
N ASN A 14 -41.11 -5.83 14.22
CA ASN A 14 -42.42 -5.34 14.63
C ASN A 14 -42.63 -4.00 13.92
N PHE A 15 -43.17 -4.04 12.70
CA PHE A 15 -44.09 -3.04 12.13
C PHE A 15 -44.48 -3.50 10.72
N LEU A 16 -45.49 -4.37 10.63
CA LEU A 16 -46.20 -4.61 9.38
C LEU A 16 -47.70 -4.62 9.69
N ASP A 17 -48.35 -3.51 9.39
CA ASP A 17 -49.80 -3.34 9.44
C ASP A 17 -50.43 -3.85 8.12
N SER A 18 -51.62 -4.42 8.24
CA SER A 18 -52.19 -5.47 7.38
C SER A 18 -52.84 -5.01 6.05
N THR A 19 -52.48 -3.85 5.49
CA THR A 19 -53.19 -3.30 4.30
C THR A 19 -52.33 -2.72 3.18
N SER A 20 -51.01 -2.95 3.17
CA SER A 20 -50.13 -2.37 2.14
C SER A 20 -49.99 -3.27 0.90
N LEU A 21 -50.55 -2.84 -0.23
CA LEU A 21 -50.23 -3.38 -1.55
C LEU A 21 -48.85 -2.87 -1.99
N PHE A 22 -47.93 -3.76 -2.33
CA PHE A 22 -46.60 -3.41 -2.86
C PHE A 22 -46.60 -3.46 -4.39
N THR A 23 -46.28 -2.33 -5.04
CA THR A 23 -46.03 -2.27 -6.48
C THR A 23 -44.52 -2.18 -6.72
N ILE A 24 -43.93 -3.23 -7.30
CA ILE A 24 -42.51 -3.24 -7.71
C ILE A 24 -42.45 -2.88 -9.19
N TYR A 25 -41.68 -1.84 -9.54
CA TYR A 25 -41.42 -1.48 -10.94
C TYR A 25 -40.09 -2.10 -11.40
N PHE A 26 -40.14 -2.95 -12.42
CA PHE A 26 -38.95 -3.36 -13.15
C PHE A 26 -38.72 -2.42 -14.34
N VAL A 27 -37.57 -1.76 -14.39
CA VAL A 27 -37.21 -0.86 -15.50
C VAL A 27 -36.39 -1.64 -16.52
N TYR A 28 -37.01 -1.97 -17.66
CA TYR A 28 -36.32 -2.34 -18.90
C TYR A 28 -36.66 -1.31 -19.98
N PRO A 29 -35.71 -0.86 -20.82
CA PRO A 29 -36.01 0.12 -21.84
C PRO A 29 -36.79 -0.52 -22.99
N GLY A 30 -38.00 -0.01 -23.29
CA GLY A 30 -38.56 -0.05 -24.65
C GLY A 30 -39.98 -0.58 -24.85
N LYS A 31 -40.68 -1.17 -23.87
CA LYS A 31 -42.12 -1.53 -23.99
C LYS A 31 -42.83 -1.51 -22.64
N PRO A 32 -44.12 -1.12 -22.55
CA PRO A 32 -44.90 -1.28 -21.32
C PRO A 32 -45.21 -2.77 -21.08
N LEU A 33 -44.93 -3.26 -19.87
CA LEU A 33 -45.26 -4.62 -19.42
C LEU A 33 -46.58 -4.62 -18.64
N PRO A 34 -47.31 -5.76 -18.61
CA PRO A 34 -48.55 -5.89 -17.87
C PRO A 34 -48.30 -5.83 -16.37
N THR A 35 -49.14 -5.10 -15.65
CA THR A 35 -49.15 -5.03 -14.18
C THR A 35 -49.54 -6.39 -13.62
N MET A 36 -48.64 -7.04 -12.88
CA MET A 36 -48.94 -8.27 -12.14
C MET A 36 -49.18 -7.91 -10.67
N VAL A 37 -50.37 -8.22 -10.15
CA VAL A 37 -50.70 -8.07 -8.73
C VAL A 37 -50.29 -9.37 -8.04
N LEU A 38 -49.34 -9.29 -7.11
CA LEU A 38 -48.86 -10.43 -6.33
C LEU A 38 -49.61 -10.50 -4.99
N SER A 39 -49.85 -11.72 -4.49
CA SER A 39 -50.30 -11.89 -3.11
C SER A 39 -49.16 -11.61 -2.12
N ASN A 40 -49.49 -11.33 -0.86
CA ASN A 40 -48.49 -11.05 0.18
C ASN A 40 -47.47 -12.20 0.35
N GLU A 41 -47.88 -13.46 0.22
CA GLU A 41 -46.97 -14.61 0.25
C GLU A 41 -45.99 -14.61 -0.93
N GLN A 42 -46.44 -14.23 -2.13
CA GLN A 42 -45.59 -14.17 -3.32
C GLN A 42 -44.58 -13.01 -3.23
N ALA A 43 -45.00 -11.87 -2.67
CA ALA A 43 -44.12 -10.73 -2.41
C ALA A 43 -43.04 -11.07 -1.38
N GLU A 44 -43.39 -11.81 -0.33
CA GLU A 44 -42.46 -12.25 0.71
C GLU A 44 -41.42 -13.25 0.17
N VAL A 45 -41.84 -14.19 -0.68
CA VAL A 45 -40.93 -15.13 -1.37
C VAL A 45 -39.98 -14.40 -2.31
N ILE A 46 -40.46 -13.41 -3.07
CA ILE A 46 -39.63 -12.61 -3.99
C ILE A 46 -38.67 -11.69 -3.23
N MET A 47 -39.08 -11.12 -2.09
CA MET A 47 -38.17 -10.35 -1.22
C MET A 47 -37.10 -11.25 -0.62
N LYS A 48 -37.45 -12.45 -0.14
CA LYS A 48 -36.48 -13.44 0.37
C LYS A 48 -35.54 -13.91 -0.75
N LEU A 49 -36.04 -14.14 -1.96
CA LEU A 49 -35.20 -14.49 -3.12
C LEU A 49 -34.28 -13.34 -3.53
N ASN A 50 -34.74 -12.08 -3.53
CA ASN A 50 -33.88 -10.94 -3.83
C ASN A 50 -32.87 -10.66 -2.74
N LEU A 51 -33.21 -10.86 -1.46
CA LEU A 51 -32.26 -10.75 -0.36
C LEU A 51 -31.20 -11.84 -0.46
N VAL A 52 -31.61 -13.08 -0.77
CA VAL A 52 -30.70 -14.22 -1.06
C VAL A 52 -29.84 -13.92 -2.27
N LEU A 53 -30.39 -13.36 -3.36
CA LEU A 53 -29.65 -12.98 -4.56
C LEU A 53 -28.70 -11.80 -4.31
N PHE A 54 -29.07 -10.86 -3.43
CA PHE A 54 -28.21 -9.75 -3.00
C PHE A 54 -27.09 -10.23 -2.08
N THR A 55 -27.33 -11.20 -1.19
CA THR A 55 -26.26 -11.89 -0.44
C THR A 55 -25.44 -12.85 -1.30
N LEU A 56 -25.99 -13.41 -2.38
CA LEU A 56 -25.23 -14.20 -3.36
C LEU A 56 -24.40 -13.31 -4.29
N LEU A 57 -24.88 -12.11 -4.64
CA LEU A 57 -24.13 -11.12 -5.41
C LEU A 57 -23.11 -10.35 -4.53
N CYS A 58 -23.40 -10.19 -3.24
CA CYS A 58 -22.44 -9.79 -2.21
C CYS A 58 -21.71 -10.98 -1.58
N SER A 59 -21.71 -12.15 -2.23
CA SER A 59 -20.80 -13.23 -1.84
C SER A 59 -19.40 -12.67 -1.96
N PHE A 60 -18.82 -12.45 -0.78
CA PHE A 60 -17.43 -12.19 -0.56
C PHE A 60 -16.64 -13.03 -1.58
N ASN A 61 -15.96 -12.36 -2.50
CA ASN A 61 -14.72 -12.91 -3.04
C ASN A 61 -13.72 -12.89 -1.88
N SER A 62 -13.95 -13.72 -0.85
CA SER A 62 -12.90 -14.16 0.03
C SER A 62 -12.04 -15.05 -0.87
N PHE A 63 -10.97 -14.48 -1.40
CA PHE A 63 -9.89 -15.24 -2.02
C PHE A 63 -9.24 -16.09 -0.92
N ALA A 64 -9.90 -17.18 -0.53
CA ALA A 64 -9.25 -18.32 0.09
C ALA A 64 -8.63 -19.16 -1.04
N GLY A 65 -7.64 -18.57 -1.70
CA GLY A 65 -6.73 -19.26 -2.58
C GLY A 65 -5.33 -18.83 -2.18
N ASN A 66 -4.36 -19.74 -2.28
CA ASN A 66 -2.92 -19.46 -2.14
C ASN A 66 -2.39 -18.49 -3.23
N GLY A 67 -3.18 -17.49 -3.62
CA GLY A 67 -3.20 -16.84 -4.93
C GLY A 67 -3.03 -15.34 -4.78
N LYS A 68 -2.03 -14.83 -5.48
CA LYS A 68 -1.69 -13.42 -5.55
C LYS A 68 -2.85 -12.62 -6.15
N ILE A 69 -3.01 -11.38 -5.71
CA ILE A 69 -3.88 -10.41 -6.38
C ILE A 69 -3.06 -9.78 -7.50
N GLU A 70 -3.54 -9.91 -8.75
CA GLU A 70 -2.80 -9.45 -9.93
C GLU A 70 -3.51 -8.31 -10.65
N LEU A 71 -2.74 -7.27 -10.98
CA LEU A 71 -3.05 -6.25 -11.96
C LEU A 71 -2.21 -6.49 -13.21
N LYS A 72 -2.80 -6.32 -14.39
CA LYS A 72 -2.10 -6.44 -15.66
C LYS A 72 -2.65 -5.48 -16.71
N ASN A 73 -1.77 -5.01 -17.58
CA ASN A 73 -2.14 -4.32 -18.82
C ASN A 73 -1.31 -4.91 -19.98
N SER A 74 -1.20 -4.19 -21.09
CA SER A 74 -0.46 -4.65 -22.27
C SER A 74 1.06 -4.82 -22.05
N GLU A 75 1.63 -4.21 -21.00
CA GLU A 75 3.08 -4.19 -20.76
C GLU A 75 3.51 -4.63 -19.36
N LEU A 76 2.71 -4.31 -18.34
CA LEU A 76 3.04 -4.50 -16.94
C LEU A 76 2.16 -5.57 -16.29
N GLN A 77 2.79 -6.34 -15.40
CA GLN A 77 2.12 -7.15 -14.39
C GLN A 77 2.58 -6.69 -13.01
N VAL A 78 1.63 -6.45 -12.11
CA VAL A 78 1.87 -6.11 -10.71
C VAL A 78 1.12 -7.11 -9.84
N SER A 79 1.80 -7.71 -8.88
CA SER A 79 1.17 -8.70 -7.99
C SER A 79 1.40 -8.38 -6.51
N LEU A 80 0.41 -8.73 -5.70
CA LEU A 80 0.41 -8.55 -4.25
C LEU A 80 0.08 -9.89 -3.59
N HIS A 81 0.69 -10.18 -2.44
CA HIS A 81 0.40 -11.41 -1.69
C HIS A 81 -0.46 -11.10 -0.46
N PRO A 82 -1.70 -11.61 -0.38
CA PRO A 82 -2.57 -11.36 0.77
C PRO A 82 -2.01 -11.95 2.07
N ASP A 83 -1.57 -13.22 2.05
CA ASP A 83 -1.14 -13.89 3.29
C ASP A 83 0.32 -13.60 3.69
N ARG A 84 1.24 -13.62 2.72
CA ARG A 84 2.66 -13.43 2.99
C ARG A 84 3.02 -11.98 3.22
N PHE A 85 2.34 -11.02 2.61
CA PHE A 85 2.76 -9.61 2.68
C PHE A 85 1.61 -8.63 2.92
N ALA A 86 0.46 -9.11 3.42
CA ALA A 86 -0.70 -8.29 3.78
C ALA A 86 -1.16 -7.30 2.69
N GLY A 87 -0.95 -7.65 1.41
CA GLY A 87 -1.26 -6.79 0.28
C GLY A 87 -0.20 -5.73 -0.06
N ALA A 88 1.04 -5.85 0.41
CA ALA A 88 2.16 -5.10 -0.16
C ALA A 88 2.48 -5.63 -1.58
N ILE A 89 3.03 -4.76 -2.44
CA ILE A 89 3.39 -5.14 -3.82
C ILE A 89 4.66 -6.00 -3.76
N GLU A 90 4.54 -7.25 -4.18
CA GLU A 90 5.62 -8.23 -4.16
C GLU A 90 6.22 -8.51 -5.55
N SER A 91 5.60 -7.99 -6.60
CA SER A 91 6.07 -8.19 -7.98
C SER A 91 5.73 -6.99 -8.82
N ILE A 92 6.70 -6.55 -9.62
CA ILE A 92 6.50 -5.69 -10.77
C ILE A 92 7.30 -6.30 -11.92
N LYS A 93 6.60 -6.72 -12.98
CA LYS A 93 7.20 -7.30 -14.17
C LYS A 93 6.93 -6.45 -15.40
N TRP A 94 8.00 -6.22 -16.16
CA TRP A 94 7.95 -5.63 -17.49
C TRP A 94 8.89 -6.40 -18.41
N LYS A 95 8.44 -6.76 -19.62
CA LYS A 95 9.18 -7.65 -20.54
C LYS A 95 9.74 -8.91 -19.84
N ASN A 96 8.93 -9.53 -18.97
CA ASN A 96 9.29 -10.69 -18.13
C ASN A 96 10.43 -10.48 -17.13
N LYS A 97 10.99 -9.27 -16.99
CA LYS A 97 11.98 -8.95 -15.95
C LYS A 97 11.27 -8.61 -14.65
N GLU A 98 11.60 -9.34 -13.58
CA GLU A 98 11.15 -9.02 -12.23
C GLU A 98 12.05 -7.94 -11.61
N PHE A 99 11.42 -6.91 -11.04
CA PHE A 99 12.10 -5.79 -10.40
C PHE A 99 12.25 -6.00 -8.89
N ILE A 100 11.22 -6.51 -8.22
CA ILE A 100 11.11 -6.50 -6.76
C ILE A 100 11.85 -7.70 -6.15
N ASN A 101 12.56 -7.43 -5.06
CA ASN A 101 13.16 -8.45 -4.20
C ASN A 101 12.17 -8.83 -3.09
N ILE A 102 11.99 -10.13 -2.82
CA ILE A 102 11.02 -10.61 -1.83
C ILE A 102 11.62 -11.65 -0.88
N PHE A 103 12.93 -11.55 -0.66
CA PHE A 103 13.67 -12.48 0.19
C PHE A 103 13.06 -12.59 1.60
N ASP A 104 12.72 -11.45 2.20
CA ASP A 104 12.10 -11.34 3.52
C ASP A 104 10.99 -10.28 3.54
N HIS A 105 10.28 -10.23 4.67
CA HIS A 105 9.41 -9.12 5.04
C HIS A 105 10.28 -7.89 5.27
N GLY A 106 10.08 -6.88 4.44
CA GLY A 106 10.96 -5.72 4.43
C GLY A 106 11.40 -5.33 3.04
N ARG A 107 11.30 -6.22 2.03
CA ARG A 107 11.82 -5.95 0.67
C ARG A 107 10.75 -5.75 -0.41
N GLN A 108 9.50 -5.78 -0.03
CA GLN A 108 8.40 -5.48 -0.95
C GLN A 108 8.45 -4.01 -1.37
N LEU A 109 7.70 -3.66 -2.41
CA LEU A 109 7.36 -2.26 -2.67
C LEU A 109 6.25 -1.84 -1.70
N GLN A 110 6.64 -1.20 -0.61
CA GLN A 110 5.81 -1.04 0.58
C GLN A 110 5.94 0.33 1.24
N SER A 111 5.01 0.62 2.15
CA SER A 111 5.00 1.84 2.95
C SER A 111 5.24 1.55 4.44
N ALA A 112 5.72 2.56 5.15
CA ALA A 112 5.86 2.53 6.61
C ALA A 112 5.62 3.92 7.21
N ILE A 113 5.39 3.97 8.53
CA ILE A 113 5.39 5.23 9.27
C ILE A 113 6.27 5.11 10.50
N GLN A 114 6.89 6.20 10.95
CA GLN A 114 7.57 6.28 12.24
C GLN A 114 6.92 7.38 13.08
N ILE A 115 6.60 7.07 14.33
CA ILE A 115 5.84 7.96 15.20
C ILE A 115 6.79 8.69 16.16
N ASP A 116 6.65 10.02 16.25
CA ASP A 116 7.28 10.89 17.26
C ASP A 116 8.80 10.72 17.45
N GLY A 117 9.49 10.27 16.39
CA GLY A 117 10.94 10.07 16.36
C GLY A 117 11.44 8.86 17.15
N TYR A 118 10.58 7.87 17.45
CA TYR A 118 11.01 6.62 18.09
C TYR A 118 11.76 5.66 17.16
N GLY A 119 11.80 5.95 15.85
CA GLY A 119 12.44 5.09 14.86
C GLY A 119 11.76 3.72 14.81
N GLU A 120 12.55 2.66 14.68
CA GLU A 120 12.05 1.27 14.57
C GLU A 120 11.22 0.80 15.78
N CYS A 121 11.34 1.46 16.94
CA CYS A 121 10.59 1.14 18.15
C CYS A 121 9.16 1.67 18.18
N HIS A 122 8.75 2.46 17.19
CA HIS A 122 7.35 2.75 16.89
C HIS A 122 7.21 2.99 15.39
N ASN A 123 7.37 1.89 14.64
CA ASN A 123 7.42 1.89 13.18
C ASN A 123 6.46 0.86 12.59
N PRO A 124 5.17 1.20 12.44
CA PRO A 124 4.24 0.39 11.65
C PRO A 124 4.71 0.28 10.18
N THR A 125 4.67 -0.94 9.67
CA THR A 125 5.16 -1.36 8.35
C THR A 125 4.08 -2.18 7.65
N GLU A 126 3.93 -1.96 6.34
CA GLU A 126 2.85 -2.56 5.56
C GLU A 126 3.04 -4.07 5.39
N ALA A 127 4.19 -4.53 4.91
CA ALA A 127 4.34 -5.93 4.51
C ALA A 127 4.41 -6.91 5.70
N GLY A 128 4.76 -6.43 6.89
CA GLY A 128 4.97 -7.23 8.11
C GLY A 128 6.15 -6.70 8.92
N SER A 129 6.55 -7.43 9.94
CA SER A 129 7.61 -7.06 10.88
C SER A 129 8.95 -7.74 10.58
N SER A 130 10.01 -7.29 11.25
CA SER A 130 11.32 -7.95 11.19
C SER A 130 11.30 -9.39 11.75
N HIS A 131 10.33 -9.72 12.62
CA HIS A 131 10.17 -11.06 13.18
C HIS A 131 9.60 -12.05 12.16
N ASP A 132 8.88 -11.57 11.16
CA ASP A 132 8.29 -12.42 10.13
C ASP A 132 9.39 -12.98 9.19
N GLY A 133 10.55 -12.31 9.09
CA GLY A 133 11.71 -12.80 8.36
C GLY A 133 11.35 -13.25 6.93
N ASN A 134 11.73 -14.46 6.54
CA ASN A 134 11.38 -15.03 5.23
C ASN A 134 10.11 -15.91 5.25
N SER A 135 9.32 -15.85 6.33
CA SER A 135 8.10 -16.65 6.52
C SER A 135 7.11 -16.51 5.35
N SER A 136 6.22 -17.50 5.22
CA SER A 136 5.06 -17.44 4.34
C SER A 136 3.86 -16.70 4.94
N LYS A 137 3.98 -16.26 6.20
CA LYS A 137 2.96 -15.52 6.95
C LYS A 137 3.55 -14.21 7.46
N THR A 138 2.70 -13.20 7.52
CA THR A 138 3.01 -11.87 8.03
C THR A 138 2.24 -11.57 9.32
N THR A 139 2.80 -10.68 10.13
CA THR A 139 2.13 -10.07 11.28
C THR A 139 1.11 -9.01 10.82
N SER A 140 1.33 -8.34 9.68
CA SER A 140 0.37 -7.39 9.13
C SER A 140 -0.90 -8.11 8.65
N VAL A 141 -2.00 -7.39 8.49
CA VAL A 141 -3.27 -8.00 8.05
C VAL A 141 -3.86 -7.23 6.88
N LEU A 142 -4.12 -7.92 5.77
CA LEU A 142 -4.95 -7.39 4.70
C LEU A 142 -6.41 -7.40 5.19
N THR A 143 -6.96 -6.23 5.49
CA THR A 143 -8.32 -6.10 6.03
C THR A 143 -9.36 -5.90 4.94
N TYR A 144 -8.95 -5.40 3.77
CA TYR A 144 -9.84 -5.20 2.63
C TYR A 144 -9.07 -5.26 1.31
N SER A 145 -9.70 -5.80 0.27
CA SER A 145 -9.22 -5.69 -1.11
C SER A 145 -10.40 -5.64 -2.07
N SER A 146 -10.34 -4.76 -3.07
CA SER A 146 -11.34 -4.67 -4.12
C SER A 146 -10.68 -4.30 -5.46
N LYS A 147 -10.77 -5.23 -6.41
CA LYS A 147 -10.26 -5.04 -7.77
C LYS A 147 -11.38 -4.42 -8.62
N TYR A 148 -11.21 -3.17 -9.02
CA TYR A 148 -12.19 -2.44 -9.84
C TYR A 148 -12.08 -2.79 -11.32
N SER A 149 -10.86 -3.10 -11.78
CA SER A 149 -10.56 -3.54 -13.15
C SER A 149 -9.26 -4.33 -13.17
N ASP A 150 -8.87 -4.85 -14.34
CA ASP A 150 -7.55 -5.47 -14.52
C ASP A 150 -6.37 -4.54 -14.27
N SER A 151 -6.61 -3.23 -14.29
CA SER A 151 -5.58 -2.22 -14.09
C SER A 151 -5.73 -1.41 -12.80
N LYS A 152 -6.76 -1.66 -11.98
CA LYS A 152 -7.02 -0.87 -10.77
C LYS A 152 -7.47 -1.70 -9.58
N LEU A 153 -6.76 -1.54 -8.45
CA LEU A 153 -6.99 -2.24 -7.18
C LEU A 153 -6.98 -1.24 -6.02
N LEU A 154 -7.88 -1.44 -5.07
CA LEU A 154 -7.78 -0.86 -3.73
C LEU A 154 -7.50 -1.98 -2.72
N VAL A 155 -6.54 -1.75 -1.84
CA VAL A 155 -6.27 -2.61 -0.66
C VAL A 155 -6.22 -1.77 0.61
N GLN A 156 -6.57 -2.38 1.74
CA GLN A 156 -6.36 -1.83 3.07
C GLN A 156 -5.57 -2.82 3.92
N THR A 157 -4.52 -2.33 4.56
CA THR A 157 -3.64 -3.13 5.41
C THR A 157 -3.62 -2.54 6.82
N GLN A 158 -3.85 -3.38 7.83
CA GLN A 158 -3.47 -3.08 9.21
C GLN A 158 -1.98 -3.41 9.38
N MET A 159 -1.19 -2.39 9.67
CA MET A 159 0.27 -2.47 9.65
C MET A 159 0.82 -3.15 10.90
N ALA A 160 1.96 -3.83 10.80
CA ALA A 160 2.66 -4.43 11.93
C ALA A 160 3.82 -3.54 12.42
N GLN A 161 4.13 -3.57 13.70
CA GLN A 161 5.31 -2.90 14.26
C GLN A 161 6.59 -3.63 13.82
N TRP A 162 7.49 -2.91 13.14
CA TRP A 162 8.72 -3.48 12.61
C TRP A 162 9.55 -4.22 13.66
N SER A 163 9.76 -3.60 14.82
CA SER A 163 10.55 -4.14 15.94
C SER A 163 9.76 -4.13 17.25
N PHE A 164 8.69 -4.94 17.32
CA PHE A 164 7.92 -5.09 18.55
C PHE A 164 8.76 -5.64 19.71
N ASN A 165 8.77 -4.92 20.85
CA ASN A 165 9.49 -5.28 22.07
C ASN A 165 11.00 -5.60 21.88
N ARG A 166 11.62 -5.03 20.85
CA ARG A 166 13.04 -5.22 20.53
C ARG A 166 13.72 -3.88 20.35
N LEU A 167 14.75 -3.62 21.17
CA LEU A 167 15.63 -2.48 20.97
C LEU A 167 16.58 -2.76 19.80
N THR A 168 16.57 -1.89 18.81
CA THR A 168 17.54 -1.88 17.70
C THR A 168 18.37 -0.61 17.75
N GLY A 169 19.45 -0.55 16.96
CA GLY A 169 20.26 0.67 16.84
C GLY A 169 19.49 1.89 16.32
N ALA A 170 18.34 1.68 15.68
CA ALA A 170 17.47 2.73 15.17
C ALA A 170 16.44 3.23 16.19
N CYS A 171 16.33 2.61 17.36
CA CYS A 171 15.44 3.01 18.45
C CYS A 171 15.99 4.20 19.25
N LYS A 172 16.03 5.39 18.65
CA LYS A 172 16.71 6.57 19.21
C LYS A 172 16.20 7.03 20.58
N LYS A 173 14.95 6.69 20.93
CA LYS A 173 14.28 7.07 22.18
C LYS A 173 13.98 5.87 23.09
N GLY A 174 14.51 4.69 22.76
CA GLY A 174 14.14 3.43 23.42
C GLY A 174 12.80 2.89 22.96
N LEU A 175 12.26 1.92 23.72
CA LEU A 175 10.93 1.35 23.47
C LEU A 175 9.86 2.41 23.72
N ASP A 176 8.85 2.46 22.85
CA ASP A 176 7.69 3.31 23.06
C ASP A 176 6.64 2.55 23.87
N GLU A 177 6.35 3.01 25.09
CA GLU A 177 5.37 2.38 25.97
C GLU A 177 3.96 2.32 25.36
N ARG A 178 3.65 3.14 24.37
CA ARG A 178 2.35 3.12 23.68
C ARG A 178 2.21 1.89 22.76
N VAL A 179 3.32 1.28 22.36
CA VAL A 179 3.33 0.08 21.52
C VAL A 179 3.10 -1.15 22.39
N LYS A 180 1.85 -1.64 22.43
CA LYS A 180 1.45 -2.77 23.27
C LYS A 180 1.34 -4.10 22.54
N ASN A 181 1.24 -4.09 21.21
CA ASN A 181 1.02 -5.28 20.38
C ASN A 181 1.90 -5.25 19.12
N PRO A 182 2.26 -6.43 18.56
CA PRO A 182 3.01 -6.51 17.30
C PRO A 182 2.17 -6.07 16.10
N LEU A 183 0.87 -6.36 16.08
CA LEU A 183 -0.07 -5.76 15.15
C LEU A 183 -0.43 -4.35 15.65
N SER A 184 -0.25 -3.34 14.80
CA SER A 184 -0.47 -1.95 15.17
C SER A 184 -1.94 -1.53 15.03
N GLN A 185 -2.27 -0.34 15.50
CA GLN A 185 -3.57 0.31 15.26
C GLN A 185 -3.47 1.38 14.16
N HIS A 186 -2.55 1.20 13.20
CA HIS A 186 -2.38 2.06 12.05
C HIS A 186 -2.75 1.30 10.78
N TYR A 187 -3.47 1.98 9.90
CA TYR A 187 -3.97 1.40 8.65
C TYR A 187 -3.43 2.17 7.45
N LEU A 188 -3.22 1.45 6.36
CA LEU A 188 -2.88 2.01 5.06
C LEU A 188 -3.93 1.58 4.05
N ASN A 189 -4.61 2.54 3.42
CA ASN A 189 -5.34 2.29 2.18
C ASN A 189 -4.43 2.61 1.00
N LYS A 190 -4.32 1.69 0.04
CA LYS A 190 -3.52 1.85 -1.16
C LYS A 190 -4.37 1.59 -2.40
N THR A 191 -4.52 2.60 -3.24
CA THR A 191 -5.08 2.44 -4.59
C THR A 191 -3.94 2.36 -5.59
N ILE A 192 -3.91 1.31 -6.39
CA ILE A 192 -2.92 1.08 -7.44
C ILE A 192 -3.65 1.16 -8.78
N GLU A 193 -3.13 1.99 -9.69
CA GLU A 193 -3.61 2.13 -11.07
C GLU A 193 -2.43 1.99 -12.02
N ILE A 194 -2.42 0.95 -12.84
CA ILE A 194 -1.44 0.77 -13.94
C ILE A 194 -2.03 1.32 -15.24
N GLY A 195 -1.22 1.94 -16.10
CA GLY A 195 -1.74 2.57 -17.32
C GLY A 195 -2.19 4.02 -17.14
N HIS A 196 -1.65 4.72 -16.14
CA HIS A 196 -2.08 6.08 -15.83
C HIS A 196 -1.84 7.04 -17.01
N ASN A 197 -2.78 7.95 -17.26
CA ASN A 197 -2.74 8.89 -18.40
C ASN A 197 -2.54 8.21 -19.77
N ASN A 198 -3.12 7.01 -19.94
CA ASN A 198 -2.99 6.18 -21.13
C ASN A 198 -1.55 5.71 -21.44
N ASP A 199 -0.64 5.78 -20.46
CA ASP A 199 0.71 5.23 -20.59
C ASP A 199 0.80 3.91 -19.81
N PRO A 200 0.92 2.75 -20.50
CA PRO A 200 0.89 1.42 -19.87
C PRO A 200 2.03 1.21 -18.86
N GLN A 201 3.08 2.03 -18.88
CA GLN A 201 4.26 1.91 -18.05
C GLN A 201 4.24 2.84 -16.82
N ILE A 202 3.20 3.68 -16.67
CA ILE A 202 3.04 4.56 -15.51
C ILE A 202 2.06 3.91 -14.52
N ILE A 203 2.50 3.79 -13.27
CA ILE A 203 1.70 3.31 -12.14
C ILE A 203 1.45 4.50 -11.21
N ARG A 204 0.19 4.88 -11.03
CA ARG A 204 -0.22 5.84 -10.00
C ARG A 204 -0.57 5.07 -8.73
N ILE A 205 -0.01 5.49 -7.61
CA ILE A 205 -0.31 4.92 -6.29
C ILE A 205 -0.80 6.04 -5.39
N SER A 206 -2.04 5.89 -4.91
CA SER A 206 -2.61 6.76 -3.88
C SER A 206 -2.57 6.04 -2.53
N LEU A 207 -1.94 6.68 -1.54
CA LEU A 207 -1.66 6.15 -0.22
C LEU A 207 -2.42 6.97 0.81
N THR A 208 -3.36 6.38 1.53
CA THR A 208 -4.03 7.03 2.66
C THR A 208 -3.69 6.32 3.94
N PHE A 209 -2.85 6.96 4.76
CA PHE A 209 -2.50 6.50 6.09
C PHE A 209 -3.59 6.95 7.06
N ALA A 210 -4.05 6.05 7.92
CA ALA A 210 -4.93 6.33 9.04
C ALA A 210 -4.20 5.93 10.33
N SER A 211 -3.73 6.92 11.08
CA SER A 211 -3.01 6.70 12.33
C SER A 211 -3.88 6.98 13.54
N LEU A 212 -3.94 6.05 14.49
CA LEU A 212 -4.72 6.25 15.71
C LEU A 212 -4.21 7.49 16.47
N GLU A 213 -5.09 8.47 16.68
CA GLU A 213 -4.72 9.79 17.20
C GLU A 213 -4.05 9.72 18.57
N THR A 214 -4.52 8.82 19.44
CA THR A 214 -3.99 8.65 20.80
C THR A 214 -2.55 8.12 20.84
N LEU A 215 -2.05 7.57 19.73
CA LEU A 215 -0.69 7.05 19.61
C LEU A 215 0.30 8.07 19.04
N VAL A 216 -0.15 9.25 18.62
CA VAL A 216 0.69 10.28 17.97
C VAL A 216 0.66 11.58 18.79
N SER A 217 1.82 12.06 19.22
CA SER A 217 1.90 13.25 20.07
C SER A 217 2.48 14.48 19.38
N LYS A 218 3.29 14.30 18.34
CA LYS A 218 4.05 15.39 17.72
C LYS A 218 4.09 15.31 16.20
N ASN A 219 4.58 14.21 15.64
CA ASN A 219 4.83 14.10 14.21
C ASN A 219 4.78 12.66 13.72
N ILE A 220 4.47 12.52 12.43
CA ILE A 220 4.54 11.25 11.71
C ILE A 220 5.56 11.43 10.58
N LEU A 221 6.58 10.58 10.56
CA LEU A 221 7.42 10.38 9.39
C LEU A 221 6.78 9.29 8.55
N PHE A 222 6.36 9.61 7.34
CA PHE A 222 5.88 8.65 6.37
C PHE A 222 7.04 8.22 5.47
N GLU A 223 7.36 6.93 5.48
CA GLU A 223 8.06 6.30 4.36
C GLU A 223 6.97 5.95 3.34
N LEU A 224 6.66 6.93 2.48
CA LEU A 224 5.49 6.88 1.60
C LEU A 224 5.55 5.67 0.69
N LEU A 225 6.69 5.47 0.02
CA LEU A 225 6.91 4.26 -0.75
C LEU A 225 8.41 3.94 -0.74
N THR A 226 8.70 2.67 -0.51
CA THR A 226 10.03 2.12 -0.47
C THR A 226 10.09 0.92 -1.39
N GLY A 227 10.99 0.93 -2.36
CA GLY A 227 11.23 -0.19 -3.26
C GLY A 227 12.56 -0.85 -2.97
N TYR A 228 12.57 -2.17 -2.79
CA TYR A 228 13.80 -2.95 -2.77
C TYR A 228 13.86 -3.76 -4.06
N LEU A 229 14.76 -3.35 -4.94
CA LEU A 229 14.93 -3.98 -6.22
C LEU A 229 15.98 -5.09 -6.13
N ASN A 230 15.89 -6.02 -7.08
CA ASN A 230 16.89 -7.06 -7.24
C ASN A 230 18.29 -6.44 -7.44
N SER A 231 19.32 -7.12 -6.93
CA SER A 231 20.69 -6.57 -6.87
C SER A 231 21.30 -6.15 -8.20
N GLU A 232 20.82 -6.68 -9.33
CA GLU A 232 21.26 -6.30 -10.67
C GLU A 232 20.87 -4.87 -11.06
N PHE A 233 19.86 -4.30 -10.41
CA PHE A 233 19.48 -2.90 -10.54
C PHE A 233 20.44 -2.04 -9.69
N ASP A 234 21.70 -1.97 -10.09
CA ASP A 234 22.79 -1.35 -9.31
C ASP A 234 23.19 0.06 -9.78
N GLN A 235 22.52 0.58 -10.80
CA GLN A 235 22.71 1.95 -11.28
C GLN A 235 21.64 2.85 -10.69
N PHE A 236 22.07 3.96 -10.08
CA PHE A 236 21.18 4.99 -9.56
C PHE A 236 21.41 6.31 -10.30
N TYR A 237 20.32 7.03 -10.55
CA TYR A 237 20.32 8.33 -11.21
C TYR A 237 19.36 9.29 -10.52
N PHE A 238 19.63 10.57 -10.65
CA PHE A 238 18.74 11.67 -10.28
C PHE A 238 18.23 12.35 -11.53
N LEU A 239 16.96 12.74 -11.55
CA LEU A 239 16.46 13.69 -12.54
C LEU A 239 16.66 15.10 -12.01
N LYS A 240 17.58 15.87 -12.58
CA LYS A 240 17.82 17.28 -12.22
C LYS A 240 17.83 18.12 -13.49
N ASP A 241 17.02 19.17 -13.53
CA ASP A 241 16.96 20.11 -14.65
C ASP A 241 16.80 19.40 -16.01
N SER A 242 15.90 18.41 -16.06
CA SER A 242 15.65 17.56 -17.23
C SER A 242 16.78 16.59 -17.62
N GLU A 243 17.89 16.54 -16.88
CA GLU A 243 19.01 15.62 -17.10
C GLU A 243 19.06 14.49 -16.08
N ILE A 244 19.61 13.33 -16.48
CA ILE A 244 19.92 12.24 -15.56
C ILE A 244 21.37 12.33 -15.08
N LEU A 245 21.55 12.47 -13.77
CA LEU A 245 22.86 12.57 -13.14
C LEU A 245 23.13 11.35 -12.27
N LYS A 246 24.36 10.84 -12.26
CA LYS A 246 24.77 9.80 -11.31
C LYS A 246 25.08 10.42 -9.94
N PRO A 247 24.82 9.72 -8.83
CA PRO A 247 25.29 10.16 -7.53
C PRO A 247 26.81 10.17 -7.47
N GLU A 248 27.37 11.27 -6.97
CA GLU A 248 28.81 11.43 -6.83
C GLU A 248 29.40 10.50 -5.76
N LYS A 249 28.64 10.23 -4.69
CA LYS A 249 29.11 9.46 -3.54
C LYS A 249 28.02 8.58 -2.93
N PHE A 250 28.45 7.40 -2.52
CA PHE A 250 27.74 6.46 -1.66
C PHE A 250 28.58 6.29 -0.38
N ASN A 251 28.05 6.71 0.76
CA ASN A 251 28.76 6.58 2.03
C ASN A 251 28.56 5.16 2.58
N ASP A 252 29.64 4.49 2.97
CA ASP A 252 29.55 3.21 3.69
C ASP A 252 28.96 3.47 5.08
N ILE A 253 27.86 2.79 5.38
CA ILE A 253 27.13 2.88 6.65
C ILE A 253 27.11 1.55 7.40
N SER A 254 27.89 0.57 6.94
CA SER A 254 28.04 -0.74 7.57
C SER A 254 28.41 -0.59 9.05
N GLY A 255 27.76 -1.37 9.92
CA GLY A 255 28.02 -1.36 11.37
C GLY A 255 27.15 -0.38 12.18
N ASN A 256 26.46 0.58 11.55
CA ASN A 256 25.51 1.47 12.23
C ASN A 256 24.11 0.86 12.35
N GLY A 257 24.03 -0.41 12.74
CA GLY A 257 22.80 -1.21 12.66
C GLY A 257 22.49 -1.73 11.25
N PHE A 258 23.33 -1.41 10.27
CA PHE A 258 23.23 -1.93 8.91
C PHE A 258 24.24 -3.05 8.66
N PRO A 259 23.88 -4.04 7.83
CA PRO A 259 24.77 -5.14 7.49
C PRO A 259 26.02 -4.67 6.71
N ALA A 260 27.03 -5.54 6.65
CA ALA A 260 28.28 -5.25 5.95
C ALA A 260 28.04 -4.95 4.45
N GLY A 261 28.78 -3.96 3.91
CA GLY A 261 28.64 -3.50 2.53
C GLY A 261 27.38 -2.69 2.26
N SER A 262 26.79 -2.07 3.29
CA SER A 262 25.65 -1.16 3.16
C SER A 262 26.12 0.25 2.84
N PHE A 263 25.54 0.87 1.82
CA PHE A 263 25.84 2.26 1.47
C PHE A 263 24.58 3.11 1.36
N GLN A 264 24.70 4.42 1.57
CA GLN A 264 23.58 5.37 1.44
C GLN A 264 23.95 6.63 0.67
N THR A 265 22.96 7.19 -0.03
CA THR A 265 22.95 8.56 -0.56
C THR A 265 21.52 9.13 -0.54
N SER A 266 21.36 10.45 -0.74
CA SER A 266 20.05 11.12 -0.69
C SER A 266 19.91 12.23 -1.73
N SER A 267 18.68 12.52 -2.17
CA SER A 267 18.36 13.64 -3.06
C SER A 267 16.97 14.21 -2.81
N GLN A 268 16.77 15.47 -3.19
CA GLN A 268 15.45 16.10 -3.22
C GLN A 268 14.74 15.96 -4.57
N THR A 269 15.43 15.43 -5.58
CA THR A 269 14.91 15.26 -6.93
C THR A 269 14.58 13.81 -7.24
N PRO A 270 13.64 13.54 -8.18
CA PRO A 270 13.22 12.18 -8.52
C PRO A 270 14.40 11.29 -8.86
N ILE A 271 14.28 10.01 -8.52
CA ILE A 271 15.35 9.03 -8.74
C ILE A 271 14.92 8.01 -9.80
N ILE A 272 15.92 7.46 -10.49
CA ILE A 272 15.78 6.30 -11.36
C ILE A 272 16.78 5.26 -10.91
N GLN A 273 16.33 4.03 -10.74
CA GLN A 273 17.18 2.88 -10.52
C GLN A 273 17.10 1.97 -11.74
N ALA A 274 18.26 1.59 -12.28
CA ALA A 274 18.35 0.78 -13.49
C ALA A 274 19.36 -0.36 -13.33
N ASP A 275 19.25 -1.34 -14.21
CA ASP A 275 20.32 -2.29 -14.43
C ASP A 275 21.47 -1.67 -15.24
N ARG A 276 22.56 -2.43 -15.42
CA ARG A 276 23.77 -1.92 -16.06
C ARG A 276 23.61 -1.59 -17.54
N SER A 277 22.77 -2.31 -18.27
CA SER A 277 22.53 -2.01 -19.67
C SER A 277 21.61 -0.81 -19.85
N GLY A 278 20.78 -0.51 -18.83
CA GLY A 278 19.74 0.50 -18.93
C GLY A 278 18.51 -0.01 -19.69
N ASP A 279 18.45 -1.31 -20.01
CA ASP A 279 17.29 -1.92 -20.64
C ASP A 279 16.12 -2.03 -19.65
N TYR A 280 16.41 -2.05 -18.35
CA TYR A 280 15.41 -2.13 -17.29
C TYR A 280 15.66 -1.08 -16.22
N ALA A 281 14.67 -0.23 -16.00
CA ALA A 281 14.71 0.90 -15.09
C ALA A 281 13.35 1.11 -14.42
N MET A 282 13.39 1.56 -13.18
CA MET A 282 12.25 2.01 -12.40
C MET A 282 12.52 3.41 -11.88
N GLY A 283 11.64 4.34 -12.20
CA GLY A 283 11.64 5.70 -11.71
C GLY A 283 10.53 5.94 -10.71
N ILE A 284 10.75 6.83 -9.74
CA ILE A 284 9.73 7.24 -8.76
C ILE A 284 9.67 8.77 -8.69
N TYR A 285 8.45 9.29 -8.69
CA TYR A 285 8.16 10.71 -8.54
C TYR A 285 7.09 10.96 -7.48
N PHE A 286 7.40 11.90 -6.61
CA PHE A 286 6.48 12.50 -5.65
C PHE A 286 6.23 13.97 -6.03
N PRO A 287 5.02 14.33 -6.53
CA PRO A 287 4.66 15.70 -6.80
C PRO A 287 4.55 16.51 -5.51
N GLN A 288 5.58 17.27 -5.17
CA GLN A 288 5.64 18.00 -3.89
C GLN A 288 4.54 19.07 -3.77
N ASP A 289 4.05 19.56 -4.90
CA ASP A 289 2.97 20.54 -5.01
C ASP A 289 1.68 20.15 -4.28
N GLN A 290 1.41 18.85 -4.18
CA GLN A 290 0.23 18.32 -3.47
C GLN A 290 0.23 18.67 -1.96
N ASN A 291 1.36 19.16 -1.42
CA ASN A 291 1.54 19.45 0.00
C ASN A 291 1.92 20.91 0.31
N LYS A 292 1.83 21.83 -0.65
CA LYS A 292 2.26 23.24 -0.48
C LYS A 292 1.65 23.95 0.73
N ASN A 293 0.44 23.56 1.13
CA ASN A 293 -0.30 24.16 2.25
C ASN A 293 -0.24 23.34 3.54
N CYS A 294 0.57 22.28 3.56
CA CYS A 294 0.68 21.39 4.69
C CYS A 294 1.91 21.73 5.54
N TRP A 295 1.85 21.46 6.84
CA TRP A 295 2.98 21.66 7.75
C TRP A 295 3.83 20.39 7.82
N GLY A 296 4.21 19.93 6.63
CA GLY A 296 5.13 18.82 6.46
C GLY A 296 6.25 19.18 5.51
N GLN A 297 7.28 18.35 5.54
CA GLN A 297 8.51 18.54 4.82
C GLN A 297 8.89 17.24 4.14
N PHE A 298 9.01 17.30 2.82
CA PHE A 298 9.64 16.23 2.06
C PHE A 298 11.10 16.09 2.52
N GLN A 299 11.46 14.91 3.01
CA GLN A 299 12.80 14.63 3.50
C GLN A 299 13.73 14.21 2.36
N GLY A 300 13.17 13.89 1.19
CA GLY A 300 13.90 13.46 0.02
C GLY A 300 13.72 11.98 -0.31
N TYR A 301 14.38 11.59 -1.38
CA TYR A 301 14.64 10.22 -1.77
C TYR A 301 15.94 9.77 -1.12
N VAL A 302 15.93 8.59 -0.53
CA VAL A 302 17.12 7.96 0.04
C VAL A 302 17.35 6.66 -0.70
N MET A 303 18.59 6.43 -1.12
CA MET A 303 18.99 5.24 -1.85
C MET A 303 20.01 4.46 -1.03
N TYR A 304 19.85 3.16 -0.97
CA TYR A 304 20.75 2.25 -0.28
C TYR A 304 21.19 1.11 -1.19
N LYS A 305 22.44 0.69 -1.03
CA LYS A 305 22.98 -0.51 -1.64
C LYS A 305 23.32 -1.50 -0.54
N PHE A 306 22.73 -2.69 -0.58
CA PHE A 306 22.94 -3.73 0.41
C PHE A 306 23.63 -4.95 -0.21
N ASN A 307 24.91 -5.16 0.12
CA ASN A 307 25.67 -6.30 -0.35
C ASN A 307 25.59 -7.50 0.61
N LEU A 308 24.44 -8.20 0.61
CA LEU A 308 24.14 -9.27 1.57
C LEU A 308 24.29 -10.70 1.03
N GLY A 309 24.83 -10.83 -0.20
CA GLY A 309 25.01 -12.11 -0.91
C GLY A 309 23.74 -12.63 -1.61
N GLY A 310 23.89 -13.41 -2.68
CA GLY A 310 22.77 -13.92 -3.48
C GLY A 310 22.13 -12.85 -4.39
N HIS A 311 21.49 -13.28 -5.49
CA HIS A 311 20.94 -12.39 -6.52
C HIS A 311 19.49 -12.72 -6.89
N GLY A 312 18.80 -11.80 -7.58
CA GLY A 312 17.42 -11.96 -8.01
C GLY A 312 16.40 -11.82 -6.86
N SER A 313 15.15 -12.21 -7.13
CA SER A 313 14.00 -11.98 -6.22
C SER A 313 14.08 -12.72 -4.89
N ASN A 314 14.85 -13.81 -4.83
CA ASN A 314 15.09 -14.59 -3.62
C ASN A 314 16.55 -14.50 -3.16
N GLY A 315 17.34 -13.58 -3.72
CA GLY A 315 18.69 -13.27 -3.27
C GLY A 315 18.67 -12.32 -2.08
N ASN A 316 19.63 -12.45 -1.18
CA ASN A 316 19.71 -11.56 -0.03
C ASN A 316 20.29 -10.17 -0.42
N ALA A 317 21.07 -10.05 -1.51
CA ALA A 317 21.52 -8.74 -1.98
C ALA A 317 20.37 -7.98 -2.64
N THR A 318 20.28 -6.69 -2.33
CA THR A 318 19.22 -5.81 -2.82
C THR A 318 19.68 -4.37 -2.82
N ASN A 319 19.02 -3.56 -3.63
CA ASN A 319 19.25 -2.13 -3.70
C ASN A 319 17.91 -1.45 -3.42
N LYS A 320 17.88 -0.60 -2.40
CA LYS A 320 16.69 0.05 -1.88
C LYS A 320 16.65 1.50 -2.35
N TRP A 321 15.46 1.99 -2.61
CA TRP A 321 15.17 3.40 -2.43
C TRP A 321 13.94 3.60 -1.56
N SER A 322 13.85 4.75 -0.93
CA SER A 322 12.71 5.16 -0.12
C SER A 322 12.46 6.65 -0.33
N LEU A 323 11.20 7.07 -0.23
CA LEU A 323 10.84 8.48 -0.22
C LEU A 323 10.13 8.82 1.09
N ALA A 324 10.65 9.81 1.80
CA ALA A 324 10.22 10.13 3.15
C ALA A 324 9.59 11.53 3.23
N TYR A 325 8.52 11.65 4.01
CA TYR A 325 7.82 12.91 4.25
C TYR A 325 7.50 13.01 5.74
N ASN A 326 7.95 14.07 6.40
CA ASN A 326 7.70 14.28 7.84
C ASN A 326 6.63 15.34 8.02
N GLU A 327 5.59 15.06 8.79
CA GLU A 327 4.48 16.01 9.00
C GLU A 327 4.20 16.20 10.48
N ASN A 328 4.06 17.47 10.88
CA ASN A 328 3.67 17.81 12.23
C ASN A 328 2.16 17.61 12.42
N LEU A 329 1.74 17.10 13.58
CA LEU A 329 0.34 16.86 13.90
C LEU A 329 -0.54 18.12 13.84
N LYS A 330 0.05 19.31 13.99
CA LYS A 330 -0.67 20.58 13.84
C LYS A 330 -1.00 20.93 12.38
N SER A 331 -0.54 20.14 11.40
CA SER A 331 -0.89 20.38 10.01
C SER A 331 -2.40 20.24 9.79
N SER A 332 -2.97 21.22 9.08
CA SER A 332 -4.35 21.21 8.61
C SER A 332 -4.65 20.12 7.56
N CYS A 333 -3.62 19.44 7.04
CA CYS A 333 -3.78 18.39 6.03
C CYS A 333 -4.15 17.03 6.62
N PHE A 334 -4.10 16.87 7.95
CA PHE A 334 -4.70 15.73 8.63
C PHE A 334 -6.22 15.90 8.68
N LYS A 335 -6.94 14.91 8.16
CA LYS A 335 -8.38 14.78 8.38
C LYS A 335 -8.61 13.91 9.60
N LYS A 336 -9.30 14.43 10.60
CA LYS A 336 -9.69 13.66 11.79
C LYS A 336 -11.02 12.98 11.54
N GLU A 337 -11.04 11.65 11.67
CA GLU A 337 -12.24 10.85 11.43
C GLU A 337 -12.18 9.61 12.32
N GLU A 338 -13.22 9.39 13.13
CA GLU A 338 -13.35 8.18 13.98
C GLU A 338 -12.13 7.91 14.88
N GLY A 339 -11.47 8.96 15.38
CA GLY A 339 -10.27 8.84 16.22
C GLY A 339 -8.97 8.58 15.44
N TYR A 340 -9.00 8.62 14.12
CA TYR A 340 -7.84 8.50 13.25
C TYR A 340 -7.44 9.82 12.60
N LEU A 341 -6.13 10.01 12.48
CA LEU A 341 -5.49 11.03 11.67
C LEU A 341 -5.27 10.47 10.27
N LYS A 342 -6.12 10.87 9.33
CA LYS A 342 -6.04 10.44 7.93
C LYS A 342 -5.21 11.42 7.10
N ARG A 343 -4.27 10.88 6.32
CA ARG A 343 -3.43 11.65 5.40
C ARG A 343 -3.20 10.90 4.09
N THR A 344 -3.50 11.57 2.97
CA THR A 344 -3.40 11.00 1.63
C THR A 344 -2.22 11.58 0.86
N PHE A 345 -1.50 10.75 0.13
CA PHE A 345 -0.43 11.11 -0.78
C PHE A 345 -0.61 10.41 -2.12
N GLU A 346 -0.08 11.01 -3.18
CA GLU A 346 0.00 10.45 -4.51
C GLU A 346 1.47 10.36 -4.94
N VAL A 347 1.85 9.18 -5.43
CA VAL A 347 3.17 8.92 -5.98
C VAL A 347 3.04 8.21 -7.33
N TYR A 348 4.03 8.40 -8.19
CA TYR A 348 4.04 7.85 -9.55
C TYR A 348 5.29 7.03 -9.77
N LEU A 349 5.11 5.76 -10.14
CA LEU A 349 6.18 4.90 -10.61
C LEU A 349 6.16 4.84 -12.13
N VAL A 350 7.34 4.74 -12.71
CA VAL A 350 7.52 4.51 -14.14
C VAL A 350 8.44 3.31 -14.32
N VAL A 351 8.06 2.36 -15.17
CA VAL A 351 8.85 1.13 -15.41
C VAL A 351 9.11 0.99 -16.91
N GLY A 352 10.37 0.86 -17.31
CA GLY A 352 10.74 0.76 -18.73
C GLY A 352 12.23 0.63 -18.93
N ASP A 353 12.75 0.98 -20.11
CA ASP A 353 14.18 1.24 -20.28
C ASP A 353 14.54 2.63 -19.71
N LEU A 354 15.82 2.87 -19.43
CA LEU A 354 16.32 4.10 -18.80
C LEU A 354 15.88 5.36 -19.56
N LYS A 355 15.90 5.32 -20.90
CA LYS A 355 15.53 6.45 -21.74
C LYS A 355 14.03 6.77 -21.63
N SER A 356 13.18 5.75 -21.70
CA SER A 356 11.73 5.88 -21.56
C SER A 356 11.33 6.36 -20.17
N VAL A 357 11.96 5.81 -19.12
CA VAL A 357 11.73 6.23 -17.73
C VAL A 357 12.13 7.68 -17.52
N HIS A 358 13.31 8.08 -18.01
CA HIS A 358 13.75 9.47 -17.97
C HIS A 358 12.75 10.41 -18.63
N GLN A 359 12.35 10.14 -19.88
CA GLN A 359 11.42 11.01 -20.60
C GLN A 359 10.06 11.12 -19.90
N LYS A 360 9.53 10.01 -19.37
CA LYS A 360 8.23 9.99 -18.68
C LYS A 360 8.29 10.72 -17.34
N LEU A 361 9.37 10.56 -16.57
CA LEU A 361 9.55 11.33 -15.33
C LEU A 361 9.69 12.82 -15.63
N LYS A 362 10.45 13.20 -16.68
CA LYS A 362 10.57 14.58 -17.14
C LYS A 362 9.20 15.20 -17.44
N ASN A 363 8.33 14.46 -18.14
CA ASN A 363 6.96 14.88 -18.42
C ASN A 363 6.12 15.00 -17.14
N LEU A 364 6.21 14.05 -16.22
CA LEU A 364 5.48 14.07 -14.94
C LEU A 364 5.91 15.23 -14.03
N THR A 365 7.17 15.65 -14.09
CA THR A 365 7.67 16.78 -13.31
C THR A 365 7.38 18.14 -13.95
N GLY A 366 6.90 18.17 -15.20
CA GLY A 366 6.75 19.40 -15.97
C GLY A 366 8.08 20.11 -16.26
N ALA A 367 9.20 19.38 -16.21
CA ALA A 367 10.50 19.93 -16.55
C ALA A 367 10.64 19.90 -18.08
N ASN A 368 10.63 21.05 -18.73
CA ASN A 368 10.79 21.15 -20.19
C ASN A 368 12.26 21.28 -20.58
#